data_AF-A0A661VIS6-F1
#
_entry.id   AF-A0A661VIS6-F1
#
_cell.length_a   1.000
_cell.length_b   1.000
_cell.length_c   1.000
_cell.angle_alpha   90.00
_cell.angle_beta   90.00
_cell.angle_gamma   90.00
#
_symmetry.space_group_name_H-M   'P 1'
#
loop_
_entity.id
_entity.type
_entity.pdbx_description
1 polymer ?
#
loop_
_entity_poly.entity_id
_entity_poly.type
_entity_poly.pdbx_seq_one_letter_code
_entity_poly.pdbx_strand_id
1 'polypeptide(L)'
;HDPDYALGARFALGQCYRAQGKIDEALEHFIEVLKIVDLQTVQRDQVDDLIQVYESLTSGFVAKGSPEEAEHFANALVEFLSSKGWKDKVIEARRRLDSVTEEGMTMSLVEMLGVPGSEEILSAMSITQEYLRRNMLFTAMEECFWAIQRAPFYLPLHMRLAEILLHENRIEVAAAKYLTVADVYQTRGDFQQAIRVYKKILRLTPMDVSVRARLIDLLVSHGQIDQALEHYMAMSDAYYQLAQVNKALEKYNEALRLAPRGSPERGWQTQILHHIGDIEMQRLNWRQAARVYEQIKSIAPQDERARIYLVDLYFKLKERRKALSEMDELIALYQEQGKPDKVLAALENTIALRPDELALRQRLAQAYVRQGKKAEAIAVLDALGKKQLDVGLKAQAARTIQAIIALEPPNPEAYRKLLAQIRA
;
A
#
# COMPACT_ATOMS: atom_id res chain seq x y z
N HIS A 1 -2.66 -39.59 -14.31
CA HIS A 1 -2.28 -38.17 -14.33
C HIS A 1 -1.10 -37.98 -15.27
N ASP A 2 -1.33 -38.20 -16.56
CA ASP A 2 -0.35 -37.87 -17.59
C ASP A 2 -0.72 -36.47 -18.13
N PRO A 3 0.17 -35.47 -18.02
CA PRO A 3 -0.07 -34.09 -18.49
C PRO A 3 -0.54 -34.03 -19.95
N ASP A 4 -0.10 -34.97 -20.78
CA ASP A 4 -0.38 -34.97 -22.22
C ASP A 4 -1.85 -35.27 -22.54
N TYR A 5 -2.55 -35.97 -21.63
CA TYR A 5 -3.96 -36.31 -21.78
C TYR A 5 -4.89 -35.39 -20.98
N ALA A 6 -4.35 -34.49 -20.15
CA ALA A 6 -5.15 -33.65 -19.26
C ALA A 6 -6.12 -32.72 -20.03
N LEU A 7 -5.66 -32.14 -21.14
CA LEU A 7 -6.48 -31.27 -22.00
C LEU A 7 -7.61 -32.06 -22.67
N GLY A 8 -7.28 -33.19 -23.29
CA GLY A 8 -8.26 -34.04 -23.97
C GLY A 8 -9.30 -34.62 -23.00
N ALA A 9 -8.87 -35.04 -21.81
CA ALA A 9 -9.76 -35.55 -20.77
C ALA A 9 -10.73 -34.48 -20.26
N ARG A 10 -10.24 -33.26 -19.97
CA ARG A 10 -11.11 -32.14 -19.55
C ARG A 10 -12.09 -31.73 -20.65
N PHE A 11 -11.64 -31.66 -21.90
CA PHE A 11 -12.51 -31.37 -23.03
C PHE A 11 -13.62 -32.42 -23.18
N ALA A 12 -13.27 -33.71 -23.10
CA ALA A 12 -14.25 -34.79 -23.14
C ALA A 12 -15.24 -34.74 -21.98
N LEU A 13 -14.78 -34.44 -20.75
CA LEU A 13 -15.67 -34.23 -19.61
C LEU A 13 -16.65 -33.07 -19.84
N GLY A 14 -16.17 -31.94 -20.36
CA GLY A 14 -17.04 -30.83 -20.73
C GLY A 14 -18.11 -31.22 -21.76
N GLN A 15 -17.75 -32.02 -22.77
CA GLN A 15 -18.72 -32.56 -23.73
C GLN A 15 -19.74 -33.51 -23.08
N CYS A 16 -19.32 -34.36 -22.14
CA CYS A 16 -20.22 -35.23 -21.38
C CYS A 16 -21.23 -34.43 -20.56
N TYR A 17 -20.79 -33.39 -19.83
CA TYR A 17 -21.69 -32.53 -19.06
C TYR A 17 -22.66 -31.76 -19.96
N ARG A 18 -22.16 -31.22 -21.09
CA ARG A 18 -23.01 -30.56 -22.10
C ARG A 18 -24.08 -31.51 -22.64
N ALA A 19 -23.73 -32.76 -22.94
CA ALA A 19 -24.68 -33.78 -23.40
C ALA A 19 -25.74 -34.14 -22.33
N GLN A 20 -25.45 -33.92 -21.04
CA GLN A 20 -26.38 -34.10 -19.93
C GLN A 20 -27.24 -32.85 -19.65
N GLY A 21 -27.09 -31.78 -20.43
CA GLY A 21 -27.76 -30.50 -20.19
C GLY A 21 -27.16 -29.69 -19.03
N LYS A 22 -26.00 -30.09 -18.52
CA LYS A 22 -25.26 -29.45 -17.43
C LYS A 22 -24.28 -28.44 -18.01
N ILE A 23 -24.80 -27.30 -18.46
CA ILE A 23 -24.04 -26.31 -19.24
C ILE A 23 -22.99 -25.59 -18.38
N ASP A 24 -23.29 -25.28 -17.12
CA ASP A 24 -22.35 -24.59 -16.24
C ASP A 24 -21.13 -25.45 -15.95
N GLU A 25 -21.32 -26.73 -15.59
CA GLU A 25 -20.22 -27.67 -15.39
C GLU A 25 -19.44 -27.92 -16.69
N ALA A 26 -20.12 -27.90 -17.85
CA ALA A 26 -19.44 -28.00 -19.14
C ALA A 26 -18.53 -26.80 -19.41
N LEU A 27 -19.01 -25.58 -19.12
CA LEU A 27 -18.26 -24.34 -19.29
C LEU A 27 -17.03 -24.29 -18.37
N GLU A 28 -17.14 -24.72 -17.11
CA GLU A 28 -15.98 -24.81 -16.21
C GLU A 28 -14.83 -25.63 -16.84
N HIS A 29 -15.17 -26.77 -17.45
CA HIS A 29 -14.19 -27.61 -18.12
C HIS A 29 -13.63 -26.98 -19.40
N PHE A 30 -14.48 -26.36 -20.24
CA PHE A 30 -14.02 -25.72 -21.48
C PHE A 30 -13.16 -24.48 -21.22
N ILE A 31 -13.55 -23.64 -20.25
CA ILE A 31 -12.79 -22.47 -19.83
C ILE A 31 -11.44 -22.90 -19.27
N GLU A 32 -11.35 -23.99 -18.50
CA GLU A 32 -10.05 -24.45 -18.03
C GLU A 32 -9.18 -24.97 -19.19
N VAL A 33 -9.74 -25.71 -20.14
CA VAL A 33 -8.97 -26.13 -21.33
C VAL A 33 -8.37 -24.91 -22.01
N LEU A 34 -9.15 -23.85 -22.18
CA LEU A 34 -8.67 -22.60 -22.76
C LEU A 34 -7.63 -21.91 -21.87
N LYS A 35 -7.86 -21.82 -20.55
CA LYS A 35 -6.90 -21.28 -19.56
C LYS A 35 -5.53 -21.95 -19.68
N ILE A 36 -5.49 -23.28 -19.68
CA ILE A 36 -4.24 -24.04 -19.74
C ILE A 36 -3.47 -23.71 -21.01
N VAL A 37 -4.16 -23.65 -22.14
CA VAL A 37 -3.51 -23.38 -23.44
C VAL A 37 -3.09 -21.92 -23.54
N ASP A 38 -3.93 -21.01 -23.06
CA ASP A 38 -3.65 -19.57 -23.06
C ASP A 38 -2.40 -19.24 -22.22
N LEU A 39 -2.29 -19.84 -21.04
CA LEU A 39 -1.12 -19.71 -20.15
C LEU A 39 0.17 -20.26 -20.76
N GLN A 40 0.10 -21.19 -21.72
CA GLN A 40 1.27 -21.67 -22.45
C GLN A 40 1.74 -20.68 -23.52
N THR A 41 0.89 -19.74 -23.92
CA THR A 41 1.14 -18.79 -25.02
C THR A 41 1.40 -17.36 -24.55
N VAL A 42 0.90 -16.98 -23.38
CA VAL A 42 1.05 -15.63 -22.82
C VAL A 42 2.49 -15.31 -22.41
N GLN A 43 2.86 -14.04 -22.41
CA GLN A 43 4.14 -13.57 -21.89
C GLN A 43 4.28 -13.83 -20.39
N ARG A 44 5.49 -14.13 -19.92
CA ARG A 44 5.76 -14.58 -18.54
C ARG A 44 5.32 -13.58 -17.46
N ASP A 45 5.43 -12.30 -17.75
CA ASP A 45 5.04 -11.20 -16.88
C ASP A 45 3.53 -11.01 -16.75
N GLN A 46 2.74 -11.56 -17.69
CA GLN A 46 1.28 -11.49 -17.69
C GLN A 46 0.61 -12.77 -17.15
N VAL A 47 1.38 -13.81 -16.82
CA VAL A 47 0.85 -15.11 -16.38
C VAL A 47 -0.05 -14.98 -15.15
N ASP A 48 0.44 -14.30 -14.11
CA ASP A 48 -0.29 -14.16 -12.84
C ASP A 48 -1.59 -13.36 -13.03
N ASP A 49 -1.53 -12.28 -13.82
CA ASP A 49 -2.70 -11.48 -14.15
C ASP A 49 -3.73 -12.28 -14.95
N LEU A 50 -3.27 -13.09 -15.91
CA LEU A 50 -4.15 -13.92 -16.73
C LEU A 50 -4.82 -15.02 -15.89
N ILE A 51 -4.11 -15.63 -14.95
CA ILE A 51 -4.68 -16.60 -14.00
C ILE A 51 -5.86 -15.96 -13.25
N GLN A 52 -5.67 -14.75 -12.71
CA GLN A 52 -6.70 -14.04 -11.98
C GLN A 52 -7.91 -13.67 -12.86
N VAL A 53 -7.68 -13.29 -14.12
CA VAL A 53 -8.75 -13.02 -15.10
C VAL A 53 -9.61 -14.28 -15.29
N TYR A 54 -8.99 -15.43 -15.54
CA TYR A 54 -9.72 -16.68 -15.75
C TYR A 54 -10.51 -17.12 -14.50
N GLU A 55 -9.95 -16.97 -13.31
CA GLU A 55 -10.66 -17.28 -12.06
C GLU A 55 -11.89 -16.39 -11.84
N SER A 56 -11.79 -15.10 -12.20
CA SER A 56 -12.91 -14.18 -12.14
C SER A 56 -13.98 -14.48 -13.20
N LEU A 57 -13.59 -14.95 -14.38
CA LEU A 57 -14.53 -15.29 -15.46
C LEU A 57 -15.32 -16.56 -15.16
N THR A 58 -14.67 -17.62 -14.67
CA THR A 58 -15.36 -18.87 -14.31
C THR A 58 -16.43 -18.62 -13.23
N SER A 59 -16.11 -17.81 -12.22
CA SER A 59 -17.10 -17.43 -11.20
C SER A 59 -18.22 -16.51 -11.73
N GLY A 60 -17.93 -15.65 -12.72
CA GLY A 60 -18.91 -14.75 -13.34
C GLY A 60 -19.95 -15.46 -14.20
N PHE A 61 -19.53 -16.37 -15.09
CA PHE A 61 -20.45 -17.11 -15.97
C PHE A 61 -21.39 -18.02 -15.18
N VAL A 62 -20.86 -18.76 -14.20
CA VAL A 62 -21.63 -19.69 -13.34
C VAL A 62 -22.63 -18.97 -12.43
N ALA A 63 -22.37 -17.71 -12.05
CA ALA A 63 -23.22 -16.99 -11.10
C ALA A 63 -24.29 -16.08 -11.73
N LYS A 64 -24.12 -15.63 -12.98
CA LYS A 64 -24.91 -14.50 -13.53
C LYS A 64 -25.30 -14.59 -15.02
N GLY A 65 -24.81 -15.57 -15.79
CA GLY A 65 -25.15 -15.70 -17.20
C GLY A 65 -26.61 -16.13 -17.43
N SER A 66 -27.22 -15.71 -18.56
CA SER A 66 -28.45 -16.38 -18.99
C SER A 66 -28.11 -17.78 -19.53
N PRO A 67 -28.97 -18.80 -19.32
CA PRO A 67 -28.71 -20.15 -19.83
C PRO A 67 -28.44 -20.21 -21.34
N GLU A 68 -29.10 -19.32 -22.11
CA GLU A 68 -28.94 -19.22 -23.56
C GLU A 68 -27.56 -18.67 -23.96
N GLU A 69 -27.07 -17.64 -23.26
CA GLU A 69 -25.72 -17.09 -23.48
C GLU A 69 -24.64 -18.11 -23.10
N ALA A 70 -24.84 -18.82 -21.99
CA ALA A 70 -23.94 -19.88 -21.54
C ALA A 70 -23.86 -21.01 -22.57
N GLU A 71 -25.00 -21.44 -23.12
CA GLU A 71 -25.06 -22.49 -24.15
C GLU A 71 -24.42 -22.02 -25.47
N HIS A 72 -24.74 -20.80 -25.92
CA HIS A 72 -24.13 -20.24 -27.14
C HIS A 72 -22.60 -20.16 -27.01
N PHE A 73 -22.11 -19.70 -25.86
CA PHE A 73 -20.68 -19.60 -25.59
C PHE A 73 -20.01 -20.98 -25.51
N ALA A 74 -20.65 -21.96 -24.84
CA ALA A 74 -20.15 -23.33 -24.80
C ALA A 74 -20.05 -23.93 -26.21
N ASN A 75 -21.02 -23.66 -27.08
CA ASN A 75 -21.01 -24.11 -28.47
C ASN A 75 -19.84 -23.51 -29.26
N ALA A 76 -19.60 -22.20 -29.12
CA ALA A 76 -18.48 -21.51 -29.76
C ALA A 76 -17.12 -22.06 -29.30
N LEU A 77 -16.96 -22.33 -28.00
CA LEU A 77 -15.74 -22.94 -27.46
C LEU A 77 -15.51 -24.36 -28.02
N VAL A 78 -16.57 -25.16 -28.10
CA VAL A 78 -16.48 -26.50 -28.69
C VAL A 78 -16.09 -26.43 -30.16
N GLU A 79 -16.71 -25.55 -30.94
CA GLU A 79 -16.37 -25.37 -32.35
C GLU A 79 -14.90 -24.96 -32.53
N PHE A 80 -14.43 -23.99 -31.73
CA PHE A 80 -13.06 -23.52 -31.75
C PHE A 80 -12.06 -24.65 -31.42
N LEU A 81 -12.25 -25.32 -30.28
CA LEU A 81 -11.36 -26.38 -29.79
C LEU A 81 -11.40 -27.65 -30.66
N SER A 82 -12.51 -27.89 -31.36
CA SER A 82 -12.63 -29.02 -32.31
C SER A 82 -12.05 -28.70 -33.69
N SER A 83 -11.70 -27.45 -33.96
CA SER A 83 -11.23 -27.05 -35.29
C SER A 83 -9.82 -27.57 -35.59
N LYS A 84 -9.55 -27.89 -36.86
CA LYS A 84 -8.21 -28.33 -37.28
C LYS A 84 -7.19 -27.20 -37.04
N GLY A 85 -6.07 -27.55 -36.41
CA GLY A 85 -5.01 -26.58 -36.09
C GLY A 85 -5.37 -25.59 -34.98
N TRP A 86 -6.33 -25.92 -34.11
CA TRP A 86 -6.77 -25.04 -33.02
C TRP A 86 -5.63 -24.50 -32.14
N LYS A 87 -4.56 -25.28 -31.92
CA LYS A 87 -3.37 -24.82 -31.17
C LYS A 87 -2.67 -23.63 -31.85
N ASP A 88 -2.49 -23.70 -33.16
CA ASP A 88 -1.89 -22.60 -33.93
C ASP A 88 -2.81 -21.38 -33.91
N LYS A 89 -4.13 -21.60 -33.97
CA LYS A 89 -5.13 -20.53 -33.84
C LYS A 89 -5.09 -19.84 -32.47
N VAL A 90 -4.84 -20.57 -31.39
CA VAL A 90 -4.66 -19.98 -30.06
C VAL A 90 -3.43 -19.06 -30.03
N ILE A 91 -2.30 -19.52 -30.57
CA ILE A 91 -1.07 -18.71 -30.65
C ILE A 91 -1.32 -17.43 -31.46
N GLU A 92 -2.01 -17.55 -32.60
CA GLU A 92 -2.35 -16.40 -33.43
C GLU A 92 -3.31 -15.44 -32.73
N ALA A 93 -4.36 -15.96 -32.09
CA ALA A 93 -5.33 -15.19 -31.33
C ALA A 93 -4.65 -14.43 -30.17
N ARG A 94 -3.77 -15.10 -29.43
CA ARG A 94 -2.96 -14.48 -28.36
C ARG A 94 -2.09 -13.36 -28.89
N ARG A 95 -1.35 -13.59 -30.00
CA ARG A 95 -0.52 -12.55 -30.63
C ARG A 95 -1.36 -11.34 -31.07
N ARG A 96 -2.55 -11.57 -31.64
CA ARG A 96 -3.46 -10.48 -32.03
C ARG A 96 -3.94 -9.71 -30.80
N LEU A 97 -4.34 -10.41 -29.74
CA LEU A 97 -4.74 -9.78 -28.47
C LEU A 97 -3.64 -8.91 -27.89
N ASP A 98 -2.43 -9.44 -27.76
CA ASP A 98 -1.29 -8.73 -27.20
C ASP A 98 -0.92 -7.48 -28.02
N SER A 99 -1.26 -7.45 -29.31
CA SER A 99 -1.03 -6.29 -30.17
C SER A 99 -2.05 -5.16 -30.00
N VAL A 100 -3.22 -5.47 -29.44
CA VAL A 100 -4.33 -4.51 -29.25
C VAL A 100 -4.64 -4.22 -27.78
N THR A 101 -4.05 -4.98 -26.84
CA THR A 101 -4.07 -4.67 -25.41
C THR A 101 -3.15 -3.49 -25.10
N GLU A 102 -3.60 -2.65 -24.18
CA GLU A 102 -2.78 -1.59 -23.61
C GLU A 102 -1.83 -2.15 -22.53
N GLU A 103 -0.74 -1.44 -22.25
CA GLU A 103 0.18 -1.78 -21.16
C GLU A 103 -0.55 -1.93 -19.81
N GLY A 104 -0.35 -3.09 -19.18
CA GLY A 104 -0.95 -3.43 -17.88
C GLY A 104 -2.40 -3.89 -17.93
N MET A 105 -2.97 -4.10 -19.13
CA MET A 105 -4.26 -4.76 -19.31
C MET A 105 -4.07 -6.17 -19.87
N THR A 106 -4.77 -7.13 -19.27
CA THR A 106 -4.72 -8.53 -19.68
C THR A 106 -6.10 -8.95 -20.17
N MET A 107 -6.20 -9.35 -21.44
CA MET A 107 -7.42 -9.90 -22.03
C MET A 107 -7.31 -11.41 -22.18
N SER A 108 -8.33 -12.15 -21.76
CA SER A 108 -8.40 -13.60 -21.95
C SER A 108 -8.89 -13.95 -23.36
N LEU A 109 -8.55 -15.14 -23.83
CA LEU A 109 -9.14 -15.66 -25.08
C LEU A 109 -10.66 -15.84 -24.97
N VAL A 110 -11.20 -16.04 -23.76
CA VAL A 110 -12.65 -16.07 -23.50
C VAL A 110 -13.30 -14.75 -23.90
N GLU A 111 -12.73 -13.62 -23.47
CA GLU A 111 -13.26 -12.29 -23.77
C GLU A 111 -13.22 -11.97 -25.27
N MET A 112 -12.26 -12.55 -26.01
CA MET A 112 -12.20 -12.47 -27.47
C MET A 112 -13.25 -13.37 -28.15
N LEU A 113 -13.29 -14.65 -27.80
CA LEU A 113 -14.12 -15.65 -28.47
C LEU A 113 -15.61 -15.47 -28.17
N GLY A 114 -15.95 -14.81 -27.08
CA GLY A 114 -17.33 -14.55 -26.67
C GLY A 114 -18.06 -13.48 -27.47
N VAL A 115 -17.41 -12.81 -28.44
CA VAL A 115 -18.02 -11.72 -29.22
C VAL A 115 -18.27 -12.16 -30.66
N PRO A 116 -19.50 -12.05 -31.18
CA PRO A 116 -19.78 -12.27 -32.59
C PRO A 116 -18.97 -11.31 -33.48
N GLY A 117 -18.34 -11.83 -34.54
CA GLY A 117 -17.48 -11.02 -35.41
C GLY A 117 -16.18 -10.55 -34.73
N SER A 118 -15.62 -11.38 -33.85
CA SER A 118 -14.41 -11.06 -33.09
C SER A 118 -13.21 -10.73 -33.99
N GLU A 119 -13.13 -11.29 -35.20
CA GLU A 119 -12.07 -10.95 -36.15
C GLU A 119 -12.18 -9.50 -36.63
N GLU A 120 -13.37 -9.05 -37.03
CA GLU A 120 -13.61 -7.67 -37.46
C GLU A 120 -13.39 -6.68 -36.31
N ILE A 121 -13.81 -7.05 -35.10
CA ILE A 121 -13.65 -6.22 -33.90
C ILE A 121 -12.18 -6.05 -33.54
N LEU A 122 -11.40 -7.15 -33.54
CA LEU A 122 -9.96 -7.07 -33.26
C LEU A 122 -9.22 -6.31 -34.37
N SER A 123 -9.64 -6.47 -35.62
CA SER A 123 -9.11 -5.68 -36.73
C SER A 123 -9.34 -4.19 -36.50
N ALA A 124 -10.57 -3.79 -36.15
CA ALA A 124 -10.90 -2.41 -35.82
C ALA A 124 -10.10 -1.89 -34.61
N MET A 125 -9.88 -2.70 -33.58
CA MET A 125 -9.02 -2.33 -32.44
C MET A 125 -7.57 -2.10 -32.86
N SER A 126 -7.02 -2.94 -33.75
CA SER A 126 -5.67 -2.80 -34.30
C SER A 126 -5.53 -1.53 -35.17
N ILE A 127 -6.51 -1.30 -36.05
CA ILE A 127 -6.57 -0.10 -36.90
C ILE A 127 -6.66 1.16 -36.03
N THR A 128 -7.53 1.15 -35.03
CA THR A 128 -7.68 2.27 -34.09
C THR A 128 -6.37 2.57 -33.35
N GLN A 129 -5.66 1.53 -32.89
CA GLN A 129 -4.36 1.67 -32.23
C GLN A 129 -3.31 2.30 -33.17
N GLU A 130 -3.30 1.91 -34.44
CA GLU A 130 -2.39 2.47 -35.44
C GLU A 130 -2.72 3.94 -35.74
N TYR A 131 -4.00 4.30 -35.86
CA TYR A 131 -4.42 5.69 -36.00
C TYR A 131 -4.02 6.53 -34.79
N LEU A 132 -4.13 6.00 -33.56
CA LEU A 132 -3.64 6.68 -32.36
C LEU A 132 -2.14 6.91 -32.39
N ARG A 133 -1.34 5.91 -32.80
CA ARG A 133 0.12 6.06 -32.97
C ARG A 133 0.49 7.16 -33.96
N ARG A 134 -0.32 7.35 -35.00
CA ARG A 134 -0.16 8.41 -36.01
C ARG A 134 -0.83 9.73 -35.64
N ASN A 135 -1.41 9.83 -34.44
CA ASN A 135 -2.17 10.99 -33.97
C ASN A 135 -3.37 11.36 -34.89
N MET A 136 -3.94 10.38 -35.59
CA MET A 136 -5.14 10.53 -36.43
C MET A 136 -6.41 10.32 -35.59
N LEU A 137 -6.64 11.21 -34.62
CA LEU A 137 -7.65 11.01 -33.57
C LEU A 137 -9.08 10.91 -34.10
N PHE A 138 -9.43 11.73 -35.11
CA PHE A 138 -10.76 11.69 -35.72
C PHE A 138 -11.04 10.35 -36.41
N THR A 139 -10.10 9.83 -37.20
CA THR A 139 -10.26 8.53 -37.88
C THR A 139 -10.24 7.37 -36.88
N ALA A 140 -9.43 7.45 -35.82
CA ALA A 140 -9.47 6.51 -34.70
C ALA A 140 -10.86 6.49 -34.04
N MET A 141 -11.44 7.67 -33.83
CA MET A 141 -12.78 7.85 -33.27
C MET A 141 -13.86 7.21 -34.15
N GLU A 142 -13.84 7.46 -35.46
CA GLU A 142 -14.79 6.88 -36.43
C GLU A 142 -14.73 5.34 -36.44
N GLU A 143 -13.53 4.77 -36.52
CA GLU A 143 -13.33 3.31 -36.53
C GLU A 143 -13.80 2.68 -35.20
N CYS A 144 -13.48 3.33 -34.07
CA CYS A 144 -13.91 2.87 -32.77
C CYS A 144 -15.44 2.91 -32.61
N PHE A 145 -16.11 3.96 -33.10
CA PHE A 145 -17.57 4.04 -33.09
C PHE A 145 -18.20 2.98 -34.00
N TRP A 146 -17.64 2.73 -35.17
CA TRP A 146 -18.08 1.66 -36.07
C TRP A 146 -18.03 0.29 -35.39
N ALA A 147 -16.96 0.02 -34.65
CA ALA A 147 -16.82 -1.23 -33.88
C ALA A 147 -17.82 -1.30 -32.71
N ILE A 148 -18.01 -0.20 -31.97
CA ILE A 148 -18.99 -0.12 -30.87
C ILE A 148 -20.42 -0.36 -31.37
N GLN A 149 -20.77 0.13 -32.56
CA GLN A 149 -22.11 -0.12 -33.14
C GLN A 149 -22.37 -1.60 -33.39
N ARG A 150 -21.34 -2.39 -33.70
CA ARG A 150 -21.43 -3.84 -33.92
C ARG A 150 -21.42 -4.64 -32.62
N ALA A 151 -20.62 -4.20 -31.65
CA ALA A 151 -20.48 -4.85 -30.35
C ALA A 151 -20.64 -3.85 -29.20
N PRO A 152 -21.86 -3.35 -28.95
CA PRO A 152 -22.11 -2.25 -28.01
C PRO A 152 -21.87 -2.62 -26.54
N PHE A 153 -21.77 -3.91 -26.21
CA PHE A 153 -21.52 -4.40 -24.86
C PHE A 153 -20.11 -4.94 -24.66
N TYR A 154 -19.24 -4.80 -25.66
CA TYR A 154 -17.85 -5.24 -25.60
C TYR A 154 -16.98 -4.13 -24.97
N LEU A 155 -16.66 -4.32 -23.69
CA LEU A 155 -16.01 -3.31 -22.85
C LEU A 155 -14.63 -2.85 -23.36
N PRO A 156 -13.78 -3.71 -23.97
CA PRO A 156 -12.51 -3.26 -24.53
C PRO A 156 -12.62 -2.14 -25.57
N LEU A 157 -13.70 -2.10 -26.37
CA LEU A 157 -13.92 -0.98 -27.30
C LEU A 157 -14.24 0.33 -26.57
N HIS A 158 -14.93 0.26 -25.44
CA HIS A 158 -15.19 1.44 -24.62
C HIS A 158 -13.94 1.94 -23.90
N MET A 159 -13.02 1.05 -23.52
CA MET A 159 -11.70 1.44 -23.02
C MET A 159 -10.87 2.12 -24.12
N ARG A 160 -10.94 1.61 -25.35
CA ARG A 160 -10.30 2.22 -26.52
C ARG A 160 -10.86 3.62 -26.79
N LEU A 161 -12.18 3.79 -26.70
CA LEU A 161 -12.81 5.12 -26.80
C LEU A 161 -12.29 6.08 -25.72
N ALA A 162 -12.17 5.61 -24.48
CA ALA A 162 -11.62 6.42 -23.39
C ALA A 162 -10.14 6.81 -23.65
N GLU A 163 -9.36 5.93 -24.26
CA GLU A 163 -7.98 6.21 -24.66
C GLU A 163 -7.90 7.27 -25.77
N ILE A 164 -8.76 7.18 -26.80
CA ILE A 164 -8.85 8.23 -27.83
C ILE A 164 -9.16 9.58 -27.18
N LEU A 165 -10.09 9.62 -26.22
CA LEU A 165 -10.42 10.83 -25.47
C LEU A 165 -9.24 11.36 -24.64
N LEU A 166 -8.37 10.49 -24.10
CA LEU A 166 -7.13 10.91 -23.44
C LEU A 166 -6.16 11.56 -24.42
N HIS A 167 -5.99 10.98 -25.61
CA HIS A 167 -5.16 11.58 -26.66
C HIS A 167 -5.70 12.92 -27.17
N GLU A 168 -7.02 13.14 -27.11
CA GLU A 168 -7.66 14.45 -27.32
C GLU A 168 -7.47 15.43 -26.14
N ASN A 169 -6.74 15.04 -25.09
CA ASN A 169 -6.56 15.80 -23.85
C ASN A 169 -7.87 16.06 -23.07
N ARG A 170 -8.87 15.18 -23.22
CA ARG A 170 -10.17 15.25 -22.54
C ARG A 170 -10.20 14.32 -21.32
N ILE A 171 -9.31 14.58 -20.37
CA ILE A 171 -9.04 13.69 -19.21
C ILE A 171 -10.30 13.37 -18.41
N GLU A 172 -11.12 14.37 -18.08
CA GLU A 172 -12.35 14.17 -17.29
C GLU A 172 -13.37 13.27 -18.01
N VAL A 173 -13.52 13.44 -19.33
CA VAL A 173 -14.46 12.65 -20.14
C VAL A 173 -13.96 11.21 -20.29
N ALA A 174 -12.65 11.03 -20.48
CA ALA A 174 -12.03 9.71 -20.50
C ALA A 174 -12.18 8.99 -19.15
N ALA A 175 -11.93 9.70 -18.03
CA ALA A 175 -12.10 9.16 -16.69
C ALA A 175 -13.54 8.71 -16.43
N ALA A 176 -14.54 9.51 -16.84
CA ALA A 176 -15.95 9.14 -16.74
C ALA A 176 -16.28 7.89 -17.60
N LYS A 177 -15.69 7.78 -18.80
CA LYS A 177 -15.86 6.60 -19.65
C LYS A 177 -15.24 5.35 -19.03
N TYR A 178 -14.02 5.45 -18.48
CA TYR A 178 -13.40 4.35 -17.72
C TYR A 178 -14.22 3.98 -16.48
N LEU A 179 -14.79 4.95 -15.77
CA LEU A 179 -15.62 4.69 -14.59
C LEU A 179 -16.85 3.85 -14.97
N THR A 180 -17.51 4.16 -16.09
CA THR A 180 -18.62 3.34 -16.60
C THR A 180 -18.15 1.92 -16.90
N VAL A 181 -16.98 1.75 -17.51
CA VAL A 181 -16.42 0.41 -17.79
C VAL A 181 -16.12 -0.36 -16.50
N ALA A 182 -15.51 0.28 -15.50
CA ALA A 182 -15.25 -0.33 -14.20
C ALA A 182 -16.53 -0.78 -13.50
N ASP A 183 -17.57 0.07 -13.50
CA ASP A 183 -18.88 -0.24 -12.92
C ASP A 183 -19.54 -1.44 -13.61
N VAL A 184 -19.41 -1.56 -14.94
CA VAL A 184 -19.94 -2.72 -15.68
C VAL A 184 -19.13 -3.99 -15.38
N TYR A 185 -17.80 -3.92 -15.34
CA TYR A 185 -16.97 -5.07 -14.92
C TYR A 185 -17.35 -5.54 -13.51
N GLN A 186 -17.53 -4.61 -12.57
CA GLN A 186 -17.98 -4.92 -11.21
C GLN A 186 -19.37 -5.58 -11.20
N THR A 187 -20.32 -5.07 -11.98
CA THR A 187 -21.67 -5.64 -12.09
C THR A 187 -21.64 -7.06 -12.64
N ARG A 188 -20.77 -7.33 -13.62
CA ARG A 188 -20.52 -8.66 -14.17
C ARG A 188 -19.78 -9.61 -13.23
N GLY A 189 -19.24 -9.11 -12.11
CA GLY A 189 -18.42 -9.90 -11.18
C GLY A 189 -16.97 -10.05 -11.61
N ASP A 190 -16.54 -9.34 -12.67
CA ASP A 190 -15.14 -9.29 -13.09
C ASP A 190 -14.38 -8.23 -12.27
N PHE A 191 -14.19 -8.54 -10.98
CA PHE A 191 -13.63 -7.59 -10.03
C PHE A 191 -12.17 -7.23 -10.33
N GLN A 192 -11.41 -8.14 -10.94
CA GLN A 192 -10.01 -7.89 -11.28
C GLN A 192 -9.88 -6.85 -12.40
N GLN A 193 -10.71 -6.95 -13.44
CA GLN A 193 -10.76 -5.90 -14.46
C GLN A 193 -11.25 -4.58 -13.87
N ALA A 194 -12.28 -4.61 -13.03
CA ALA A 194 -12.76 -3.39 -12.37
C ALA A 194 -11.65 -2.72 -11.55
N ILE A 195 -10.88 -3.48 -10.75
CA ILE A 195 -9.72 -2.97 -9.99
C ILE A 195 -8.69 -2.31 -10.92
N ARG A 196 -8.32 -2.96 -12.03
CA ARG A 196 -7.37 -2.40 -13.00
C ARG A 196 -7.86 -1.09 -13.60
N VAL A 197 -9.12 -1.02 -14.01
CA VAL A 197 -9.71 0.19 -14.59
C VAL A 197 -9.82 1.29 -13.53
N TYR A 198 -10.21 0.99 -12.30
CA TYR A 198 -10.19 1.97 -11.20
C TYR A 198 -8.79 2.51 -10.92
N LYS A 199 -7.76 1.65 -10.86
CA LYS A 199 -6.36 2.08 -10.71
C LYS A 199 -5.92 2.97 -11.88
N LYS A 200 -6.38 2.68 -13.10
CA LYS A 200 -6.13 3.54 -14.26
C LYS A 200 -6.74 4.92 -14.09
N ILE A 201 -8.00 5.02 -13.67
CA ILE A 201 -8.64 6.31 -13.38
C ILE A 201 -7.84 7.08 -12.34
N LEU A 202 -7.41 6.44 -11.24
CA LEU A 202 -6.63 7.10 -10.19
C LEU A 202 -5.22 7.52 -10.62
N ARG A 203 -4.64 6.95 -11.68
CA ARG A 203 -3.40 7.48 -12.29
C ARG A 203 -3.66 8.80 -13.01
N LEU A 204 -4.83 8.96 -13.62
CA LEU A 204 -5.25 10.16 -14.35
C LEU A 204 -5.76 11.26 -13.40
N THR A 205 -6.48 10.86 -12.35
CA THR A 205 -7.11 11.75 -11.37
C THR A 205 -6.74 11.33 -9.94
N PRO A 206 -5.49 11.56 -9.48
CA PRO A 206 -5.00 11.04 -8.20
C PRO A 206 -5.78 11.50 -6.96
N MET A 207 -6.40 12.69 -7.05
CA MET A 207 -7.18 13.31 -5.98
C MET A 207 -8.66 12.93 -6.00
N ASP A 208 -9.10 12.04 -6.92
CA ASP A 208 -10.50 11.58 -6.94
C ASP A 208 -10.76 10.61 -5.79
N VAL A 209 -11.29 11.16 -4.70
CA VAL A 209 -11.66 10.40 -3.50
C VAL A 209 -12.89 9.51 -3.71
N SER A 210 -13.75 9.81 -4.70
CA SER A 210 -14.96 9.02 -4.97
C SER A 210 -14.61 7.69 -5.63
N VAL A 211 -13.79 7.75 -6.68
CA VAL A 211 -13.29 6.55 -7.37
C VAL A 211 -12.43 5.72 -6.42
N ARG A 212 -11.61 6.37 -5.60
CA ARG A 212 -10.78 5.69 -4.60
C ARG A 212 -11.61 4.95 -3.56
N ALA A 213 -12.71 5.54 -3.08
CA ALA A 213 -13.63 4.86 -2.15
C ALA A 213 -14.26 3.60 -2.78
N ARG A 214 -14.71 3.67 -4.05
CA ARG A 214 -15.25 2.49 -4.75
C ARG A 214 -14.21 1.37 -4.90
N LEU A 215 -12.97 1.73 -5.23
CA LEU A 215 -11.87 0.77 -5.31
C LEU A 215 -11.59 0.12 -3.96
N ILE A 216 -11.55 0.91 -2.88
CA ILE A 216 -11.38 0.40 -1.52
C ILE A 216 -12.49 -0.61 -1.17
N ASP A 217 -13.76 -0.27 -1.41
CA ASP A 217 -14.89 -1.15 -1.12
C ASP A 217 -14.80 -2.48 -1.91
N LEU A 218 -14.38 -2.39 -3.18
CA LEU A 218 -14.16 -3.56 -4.02
C LEU A 218 -13.02 -4.44 -3.50
N LEU A 219 -11.90 -3.85 -3.11
CA LEU A 219 -10.75 -4.57 -2.55
C LEU A 219 -11.09 -5.24 -1.21
N VAL A 220 -11.82 -4.56 -0.34
CA VAL A 220 -12.24 -5.10 0.96
C VAL A 220 -13.21 -6.26 0.80
N SER A 221 -14.20 -6.14 -0.09
CA SER A 221 -15.18 -7.20 -0.35
C SER A 221 -14.57 -8.47 -0.93
N HIS A 222 -13.43 -8.36 -1.63
CA HIS A 222 -12.71 -9.48 -2.23
C HIS A 222 -11.44 -9.87 -1.44
N GLY A 223 -11.31 -9.41 -0.20
CA GLY A 223 -10.25 -9.81 0.72
C GLY A 223 -8.85 -9.28 0.39
N GLN A 224 -8.71 -8.36 -0.57
CA GLN A 224 -7.43 -7.72 -0.92
C GLN A 224 -7.09 -6.59 0.07
N ILE A 225 -6.96 -6.96 1.35
CA ILE A 225 -6.92 -6.01 2.47
C ILE A 225 -5.69 -5.09 2.42
N ASP A 226 -4.51 -5.61 2.08
CA ASP A 226 -3.30 -4.78 2.02
C ASP A 226 -3.40 -3.67 0.97
N GLN A 227 -3.91 -4.00 -0.21
CA GLN A 227 -4.15 -3.01 -1.26
C GLN A 227 -5.22 -2.00 -0.83
N ALA A 228 -6.29 -2.46 -0.15
CA ALA A 228 -7.30 -1.56 0.38
C ALA A 228 -6.70 -0.56 1.38
N LEU A 229 -5.81 -1.02 2.27
CA LEU A 229 -5.12 -0.17 3.24
C LEU A 229 -4.18 0.83 2.55
N GLU A 230 -3.43 0.43 1.52
CA GLU A 230 -2.64 1.35 0.68
C GLU A 230 -3.52 2.47 0.09
N HIS A 231 -4.69 2.12 -0.44
CA HIS A 231 -5.62 3.11 -0.99
C HIS A 231 -6.29 3.97 0.09
N TYR A 232 -6.57 3.43 1.28
CA TYR A 232 -7.05 4.20 2.43
C TYR A 232 -6.03 5.25 2.88
N MET A 233 -4.74 4.88 2.95
CA MET A 233 -3.66 5.80 3.30
C MET A 233 -3.60 6.95 2.30
N ALA A 234 -3.56 6.64 1.01
CA ALA A 234 -3.56 7.65 -0.04
C ALA A 234 -4.83 8.53 -0.06
N MET A 235 -6.00 7.97 0.28
CA MET A 235 -7.24 8.75 0.43
C MET A 235 -7.15 9.73 1.59
N SER A 236 -6.61 9.26 2.72
CA SER A 236 -6.47 10.06 3.93
C SER A 236 -5.44 11.18 3.73
N ASP A 237 -4.32 10.88 3.07
CA ASP A 237 -3.33 11.87 2.64
C ASP A 237 -3.95 12.92 1.70
N ALA A 238 -4.76 12.50 0.71
CA ALA A 238 -5.45 13.43 -0.18
C ALA A 238 -6.40 14.36 0.58
N TYR A 239 -7.20 13.84 1.52
CA TYR A 239 -8.04 14.70 2.39
C TYR A 239 -7.21 15.66 3.23
N TYR A 240 -6.04 15.22 3.71
CA TYR A 240 -5.13 16.07 4.48
C TYR A 240 -4.58 17.22 3.63
N GLN A 241 -4.12 16.93 2.40
CA GLN A 241 -3.64 17.95 1.45
C GLN A 241 -4.72 18.96 1.03
N LEU A 242 -5.98 18.51 0.97
CA LEU A 242 -7.14 19.38 0.72
C LEU A 242 -7.58 20.18 1.96
N ALA A 243 -6.77 20.19 3.03
CA ALA A 243 -7.07 20.80 4.33
C ALA A 243 -8.35 20.25 5.03
N GLN A 244 -8.84 19.09 4.60
CA GLN A 244 -9.99 18.39 5.21
C GLN A 244 -9.50 17.44 6.31
N VAL A 245 -8.78 17.98 7.29
CA VAL A 245 -8.07 17.22 8.32
C VAL A 245 -8.97 16.27 9.11
N ASN A 246 -10.20 16.68 9.42
CA ASN A 246 -11.15 15.82 10.13
C ASN A 246 -11.53 14.58 9.31
N LYS A 247 -11.70 14.72 7.99
CA LYS A 247 -11.96 13.59 7.10
C LYS A 247 -10.73 12.71 6.93
N ALA A 248 -9.54 13.29 6.86
CA ALA A 248 -8.29 12.52 6.85
C ALA A 248 -8.20 11.60 8.08
N LEU A 249 -8.43 12.16 9.28
CA LEU A 249 -8.46 11.39 10.52
C LEU A 249 -9.57 10.33 10.55
N GLU A 250 -10.76 10.64 10.05
CA GLU A 250 -11.85 9.67 9.91
C GLU A 250 -11.42 8.47 9.04
N LYS A 251 -10.81 8.73 7.89
CA LYS A 251 -10.36 7.70 6.95
C LYS A 251 -9.15 6.90 7.45
N TYR A 252 -8.21 7.51 8.17
CA TYR A 252 -7.19 6.74 8.88
C TYR A 252 -7.79 5.86 9.98
N ASN A 253 -8.81 6.31 10.69
CA ASN A 253 -9.46 5.49 11.72
C ASN A 253 -10.24 4.31 11.11
N GLU A 254 -10.89 4.49 9.96
CA GLU A 254 -11.47 3.39 9.18
C GLU A 254 -10.40 2.37 8.78
N ALA A 255 -9.27 2.84 8.25
CA ALA A 255 -8.12 2.01 7.90
C ALA A 255 -7.57 1.26 9.12
N LEU A 256 -7.45 1.93 10.28
CA LEU A 256 -6.94 1.35 11.51
C LEU A 256 -7.82 0.19 12.02
N ARG A 257 -9.14 0.28 11.87
CA ARG A 257 -10.07 -0.82 12.20
C ARG A 257 -9.87 -2.03 11.29
N LEU A 258 -9.50 -1.80 10.03
CA LEU A 258 -9.27 -2.84 9.03
C LEU A 258 -7.86 -3.45 9.11
N ALA A 259 -6.88 -2.69 9.60
CA ALA A 259 -5.47 -3.06 9.67
C ALA A 259 -5.16 -4.45 10.27
N PRO A 260 -5.86 -4.96 11.30
CA PRO A 260 -5.65 -6.33 11.80
C PRO A 260 -5.92 -7.44 10.77
N ARG A 261 -6.66 -7.17 9.69
CA ARG A 261 -6.96 -8.14 8.63
C ARG A 261 -5.92 -8.11 7.49
N GLY A 262 -5.01 -7.15 7.50
CA GLY A 262 -3.89 -7.08 6.55
C GLY A 262 -2.73 -7.99 6.97
N SER A 263 -1.69 -8.00 6.14
CA SER A 263 -0.52 -8.84 6.38
C SER A 263 0.31 -8.31 7.57
N PRO A 264 0.60 -9.14 8.60
CA PRO A 264 1.28 -8.71 9.82
C PRO A 264 2.64 -8.03 9.58
N GLU A 265 3.40 -8.51 8.61
CA GLU A 265 4.75 -8.02 8.26
C GLU A 265 4.75 -6.58 7.72
N ARG A 266 3.62 -6.10 7.20
CA ARG A 266 3.49 -4.72 6.73
C ARG A 266 3.39 -3.75 7.91
N GLY A 267 2.99 -4.18 9.10
CA GLY A 267 2.89 -3.31 10.27
C GLY A 267 1.88 -2.17 10.10
N TRP A 268 0.78 -2.40 9.38
CA TRP A 268 -0.21 -1.37 9.01
C TRP A 268 -0.71 -0.54 10.19
N GLN A 269 -1.00 -1.17 11.33
CA GLN A 269 -1.48 -0.48 12.52
C GLN A 269 -0.48 0.61 12.97
N THR A 270 0.80 0.27 13.06
CA THR A 270 1.87 1.20 13.44
C THR A 270 2.00 2.34 12.44
N GLN A 271 1.98 2.04 11.13
CA GLN A 271 2.06 3.06 10.09
C GLN A 271 0.89 4.04 10.19
N ILE A 272 -0.35 3.55 10.23
CA ILE A 272 -1.56 4.38 10.32
C ILE A 272 -1.54 5.24 11.60
N LEU A 273 -1.16 4.65 12.74
CA LEU A 273 -1.05 5.39 13.99
C LEU A 273 0.02 6.49 13.92
N HIS A 274 1.15 6.28 13.23
CA HIS A 274 2.13 7.35 13.02
C HIS A 274 1.53 8.54 12.28
N HIS A 275 0.77 8.29 11.21
CA HIS A 275 0.08 9.36 10.46
C HIS A 275 -0.94 10.11 11.33
N ILE A 276 -1.76 9.37 12.10
CA ILE A 276 -2.69 10.00 13.06
C ILE A 276 -1.92 10.83 14.09
N GLY A 277 -0.84 10.28 14.65
CA GLY A 277 0.00 10.94 15.65
C GLY A 277 0.62 12.24 15.11
N ASP A 278 1.14 12.21 13.89
CA ASP A 278 1.71 13.38 13.21
C ASP A 278 0.69 14.49 13.00
N ILE A 279 -0.53 14.14 12.57
CA ILE A 279 -1.61 15.10 12.39
C ILE A 279 -2.00 15.73 13.73
N GLU A 280 -2.13 14.93 14.80
CA GLU A 280 -2.46 15.44 16.13
C GLU A 280 -1.33 16.30 16.70
N MET A 281 -0.06 15.98 16.40
CA MET A 281 1.09 16.83 16.70
C MET A 281 1.01 18.18 16.00
N GLN A 282 0.71 18.19 14.69
CA GLN A 282 0.58 19.41 13.89
C GLN A 282 -0.58 20.30 14.35
N ARG A 283 -1.67 19.70 14.84
CA ARG A 283 -2.80 20.40 15.46
C ARG A 283 -2.53 20.86 16.89
N LEU A 284 -1.35 20.57 17.45
CA LEU A 284 -0.97 20.84 18.83
C LEU A 284 -1.87 20.14 19.86
N ASN A 285 -2.53 19.05 19.46
CA ASN A 285 -3.37 18.22 20.32
C ASN A 285 -2.49 17.22 21.08
N TRP A 286 -1.56 17.74 21.89
CA TRP A 286 -0.52 16.96 22.57
C TRP A 286 -1.03 15.77 23.36
N ARG A 287 -2.20 15.90 24.00
CA ARG A 287 -2.81 14.79 24.76
C ARG A 287 -3.25 13.65 23.85
N GLN A 288 -3.83 13.97 22.69
CA GLN A 288 -4.27 12.95 21.74
C GLN A 288 -3.08 12.31 21.04
N ALA A 289 -2.10 13.12 20.62
CA ALA A 289 -0.84 12.62 20.08
C ALA A 289 -0.14 11.66 21.06
N ALA A 290 -0.06 12.01 22.35
CA ALA A 290 0.54 11.14 23.36
C ALA A 290 -0.18 9.79 23.46
N ARG A 291 -1.53 9.78 23.46
CA ARG A 291 -2.31 8.53 23.47
C ARG A 291 -2.02 7.67 22.23
N VAL A 292 -1.88 8.29 21.06
CA VAL A 292 -1.60 7.58 19.81
C VAL A 292 -0.20 6.96 19.84
N TYR A 293 0.83 7.71 20.25
CA TYR A 293 2.17 7.14 20.38
C TYR A 293 2.29 6.12 21.53
N GLU A 294 1.49 6.23 22.59
CA GLU A 294 1.35 5.19 23.63
C GLU A 294 0.79 3.89 23.04
N GLN A 295 -0.20 3.98 22.14
CA GLN A 295 -0.70 2.81 21.40
C GLN A 295 0.39 2.20 20.53
N ILE A 296 1.15 3.01 19.78
CA ILE A 296 2.29 2.51 18.99
C ILE A 296 3.30 1.79 19.89
N LYS A 297 3.67 2.39 21.04
CA LYS A 297 4.58 1.76 22.00
C LYS A 297 4.06 0.40 22.49
N SER A 298 2.74 0.23 22.67
CA SER A 298 2.17 -1.05 23.11
C SER A 298 2.26 -2.17 22.06
N ILE A 299 2.11 -1.84 20.76
CA ILE A 299 2.13 -2.83 19.67
C ILE A 299 3.52 -3.02 19.07
N ALA A 300 4.36 -1.99 19.12
CA ALA A 300 5.71 -1.96 18.62
C ALA A 300 6.64 -1.30 19.66
N PRO A 301 7.01 -2.01 20.75
CA PRO A 301 7.85 -1.45 21.81
C PRO A 301 9.25 -1.03 21.37
N GLN A 302 9.69 -1.45 20.18
CA GLN A 302 10.98 -1.08 19.59
C GLN A 302 10.87 0.12 18.63
N ASP A 303 9.68 0.69 18.45
CA ASP A 303 9.47 1.86 17.59
C ASP A 303 10.17 3.09 18.18
N GLU A 304 11.35 3.38 17.65
CA GLU A 304 12.20 4.49 18.08
C GLU A 304 11.49 5.84 17.95
N ARG A 305 10.75 6.02 16.86
CA ARG A 305 10.06 7.27 16.54
C ARG A 305 8.99 7.58 17.59
N ALA A 306 8.16 6.60 17.95
CA ALA A 306 7.11 6.76 18.94
C ALA A 306 7.68 7.10 20.33
N ARG A 307 8.76 6.43 20.76
CA ARG A 307 9.41 6.72 22.05
C ARG A 307 9.98 8.13 22.11
N ILE A 308 10.66 8.57 21.04
CA ILE A 308 11.19 9.94 20.95
C ILE A 308 10.05 10.96 21.07
N TYR A 309 8.95 10.76 20.34
CA TYR A 309 7.78 11.64 20.44
C TYR A 309 7.14 11.62 21.83
N LEU A 310 7.05 10.47 22.49
CA LEU A 310 6.52 10.38 23.86
C LEU A 310 7.37 11.16 24.86
N VAL A 311 8.70 11.10 24.78
CA VAL A 311 9.58 11.92 25.62
C VAL A 311 9.24 13.41 25.45
N ASP A 312 9.19 13.89 24.20
CA ASP A 312 8.89 15.29 23.89
C ASP A 312 7.50 15.72 24.38
N LEU A 313 6.49 14.89 24.09
CA LEU A 313 5.10 15.09 24.44
C LEU A 313 4.88 15.13 25.95
N TYR A 314 5.45 14.20 26.71
CA TYR A 314 5.30 14.20 28.17
C TYR A 314 5.92 15.45 28.79
N PHE A 315 7.04 15.96 28.27
CA PHE A 315 7.56 17.24 28.71
C PHE A 315 6.62 18.41 28.36
N LYS A 316 6.05 18.47 27.14
CA LYS A 316 5.06 19.49 26.75
C LYS A 316 3.81 19.45 27.64
N LEU A 317 3.40 18.26 28.06
CA LEU A 317 2.27 18.03 28.98
C LEU A 317 2.61 18.26 30.46
N LYS A 318 3.85 18.64 30.78
CA LYS A 318 4.38 18.81 32.15
C LYS A 318 4.38 17.52 32.97
N GLU A 319 4.32 16.36 32.33
CA GLU A 319 4.41 15.03 32.93
C GLU A 319 5.86 14.58 33.06
N ARG A 320 6.70 15.39 33.71
CA ARG A 320 8.17 15.22 33.81
C ARG A 320 8.60 13.82 34.22
N ARG A 321 7.89 13.19 35.17
CA ARG A 321 8.21 11.83 35.63
C ARG A 321 8.06 10.80 34.52
N LYS A 322 6.99 10.88 33.71
CA LYS A 322 6.80 9.98 32.57
C LYS A 322 7.83 10.24 31.48
N ALA A 323 8.13 11.50 31.19
CA ALA A 323 9.16 11.87 30.21
C ALA A 323 10.53 11.26 30.54
N LEU A 324 10.95 11.35 31.81
CA LEU A 324 12.23 10.79 32.26
C LEU A 324 12.21 9.25 32.26
N SER A 325 11.08 8.63 32.62
CA SER A 325 10.91 7.18 32.55
C SER A 325 11.00 6.69 31.10
N GLU A 326 10.32 7.36 30.17
CA GLU A 326 10.38 7.02 28.75
C GLU A 326 11.79 7.20 28.19
N MET A 327 12.49 8.24 28.62
CA MET A 327 13.88 8.45 28.24
C MET A 327 14.78 7.30 28.72
N ASP A 328 14.58 6.80 29.94
CA ASP A 328 15.32 5.65 30.46
C ASP A 328 15.06 4.38 29.64
N GLU A 329 13.80 4.13 29.26
CA GLU A 329 13.44 3.01 28.40
C GLU A 329 14.05 3.14 27.00
N LEU A 330 14.07 4.35 26.42
CA LEU A 330 14.70 4.61 25.13
C LEU A 330 16.23 4.39 25.19
N ILE A 331 16.87 4.79 26.28
CA ILE A 331 18.29 4.53 26.51
C ILE A 331 18.56 3.03 26.61
N ALA A 332 17.73 2.28 27.34
CA ALA A 332 17.85 0.83 27.46
C ALA A 332 17.71 0.15 26.09
N LEU A 333 16.70 0.56 25.29
CA LEU A 333 16.49 0.05 23.93
C LEU A 333 17.73 0.23 23.04
N TYR A 334 18.36 1.41 23.05
CA TYR A 334 19.58 1.63 22.28
C TYR A 334 20.78 0.84 22.79
N GLN A 335 20.86 0.59 24.10
CA GLN A 335 21.90 -0.25 24.69
C GLN A 335 21.76 -1.70 24.28
N GLU A 336 20.54 -2.25 24.31
CA GLU A 336 20.23 -3.60 23.84
C GLU A 336 20.54 -3.78 22.35
N GLN A 337 20.28 -2.75 21.54
CA GLN A 337 20.62 -2.75 20.12
C GLN A 337 22.11 -2.52 19.81
N GLY A 338 22.95 -2.30 20.83
CA GLY A 338 24.38 -2.01 20.63
C GLY A 338 24.63 -0.68 19.91
N LYS A 339 23.74 0.32 20.07
CA LYS A 339 23.81 1.65 19.43
C LYS A 339 24.09 2.75 20.47
N PRO A 340 25.27 2.76 21.13
CA PRO A 340 25.57 3.72 22.19
C PRO A 340 25.60 5.18 21.71
N ASP A 341 25.96 5.45 20.44
CA ASP A 341 25.98 6.82 19.91
C ASP A 341 24.57 7.43 19.83
N LYS A 342 23.54 6.61 19.56
CA LYS A 342 22.14 7.07 19.55
C LYS A 342 21.67 7.54 20.93
N VAL A 343 22.20 6.94 22.01
CA VAL A 343 21.92 7.39 23.39
C VAL A 343 22.38 8.84 23.58
N LEU A 344 23.61 9.15 23.15
CA LEU A 344 24.17 10.50 23.27
C LEU A 344 23.35 11.49 22.44
N ALA A 345 23.11 11.18 21.17
CA ALA A 345 22.34 12.05 20.28
C ALA A 345 20.93 12.34 20.82
N ALA A 346 20.22 11.33 21.32
CA ALA A 346 18.89 11.52 21.89
C ALA A 346 18.92 12.39 23.16
N LEU A 347 19.89 12.19 24.05
CA LEU A 347 20.06 13.00 25.26
C LEU A 347 20.44 14.44 24.94
N GLU A 348 21.43 14.64 24.06
CA GLU A 348 21.90 15.96 23.62
C GLU A 348 20.77 16.76 22.97
N ASN A 349 20.02 16.16 22.04
CA ASN A 349 18.87 16.80 21.39
C ASN A 349 17.79 17.18 22.42
N THR A 350 17.49 16.29 23.37
CA THR A 350 16.47 16.56 24.39
C THR A 350 16.91 17.66 25.34
N ILE A 351 18.20 17.71 25.71
CA ILE A 351 18.80 18.75 26.57
C ILE A 351 18.88 20.10 25.84
N ALA A 352 19.19 20.12 24.54
CA ALA A 352 19.24 21.36 23.76
C ALA A 352 17.90 22.10 23.77
N LEU A 353 16.80 21.35 23.68
CA LEU A 353 15.44 21.89 23.80
C LEU A 353 15.05 22.22 25.25
N ARG A 354 15.75 21.65 26.24
CA ARG A 354 15.40 21.73 27.68
C ARG A 354 16.65 21.90 28.53
N PRO A 355 17.34 23.05 28.42
CA PRO A 355 18.60 23.27 29.12
C PRO A 355 18.43 23.34 30.64
N ASP A 356 17.22 23.40 31.19
CA ASP A 356 16.99 23.42 32.64
C ASP A 356 16.84 22.03 33.27
N GLU A 357 16.70 20.99 32.46
CA GLU A 357 16.42 19.65 32.96
C GLU A 357 17.69 18.93 33.46
N LEU A 358 17.97 19.11 34.76
CA LEU A 358 19.16 18.54 35.43
C LEU A 358 19.24 17.01 35.33
N ALA A 359 18.09 16.33 35.36
CA ALA A 359 18.03 14.87 35.34
C ALA A 359 18.50 14.26 34.00
N LEU A 360 18.35 14.99 32.89
CA LEU A 360 18.85 14.58 31.59
C LEU A 360 20.36 14.74 31.49
N ARG A 361 20.93 15.82 32.04
CA ARG A 361 22.39 16.00 32.11
C ARG A 361 23.07 14.89 32.89
N GLN A 362 22.47 14.45 33.99
CA GLN A 362 22.98 13.33 34.76
C GLN A 362 23.02 12.03 33.92
N ARG A 363 21.98 11.76 33.13
CA ARG A 363 21.93 10.62 32.21
C ARG A 363 22.99 10.73 31.10
N LEU A 364 23.19 11.93 30.55
CA LEU A 364 24.21 12.20 29.54
C LEU A 364 25.62 11.94 30.08
N ALA A 365 25.94 12.44 31.28
CA ALA A 365 27.20 12.15 31.93
C ALA A 365 27.42 10.64 32.12
N GLN A 366 26.40 9.92 32.61
CA GLN A 366 26.47 8.46 32.76
C GLN A 366 26.64 7.72 31.42
N ALA A 367 26.06 8.24 30.34
CA ALA A 367 26.24 7.69 29.00
C ALA A 367 27.69 7.88 28.50
N TYR A 368 28.28 9.06 28.70
CA TYR A 368 29.69 9.31 28.37
C TYR A 368 30.64 8.42 29.18
N VAL A 369 30.42 8.26 30.48
CA VAL A 369 31.22 7.35 31.33
C VAL A 369 31.18 5.93 30.80
N ARG A 370 29.99 5.41 30.44
CA ARG A 370 29.84 4.06 29.89
C ARG A 370 30.56 3.86 28.55
N GLN A 371 30.73 4.92 27.78
CA GLN A 371 31.47 4.90 26.51
C GLN A 371 32.97 5.18 26.67
N GLY A 372 33.49 5.35 27.90
CA GLY A 372 34.89 5.69 28.13
C GLY A 372 35.26 7.14 27.79
N LYS A 373 34.28 7.98 27.41
CA LYS A 373 34.43 9.40 27.09
C LYS A 373 34.53 10.24 28.37
N LYS A 374 35.63 10.03 29.12
CA LYS A 374 35.83 10.61 30.47
C LYS A 374 35.84 12.15 30.45
N ALA A 375 36.49 12.77 29.46
CA ALA A 375 36.64 14.22 29.39
C ALA A 375 35.27 14.92 29.21
N GLU A 376 34.44 14.37 28.32
CA GLU A 376 33.08 14.83 28.04
C GLU A 376 32.16 14.60 29.23
N ALA A 377 32.27 13.44 29.90
CA ALA A 377 31.54 13.18 31.14
C ALA A 377 31.86 14.21 32.23
N ILE A 378 33.14 14.54 32.43
CA ILE A 378 33.58 15.55 33.39
C ILE A 378 33.00 16.92 33.03
N ALA A 379 33.06 17.33 31.76
CA ALA A 379 32.52 18.62 31.31
C ALA A 379 31.00 18.73 31.56
N VAL A 380 30.24 17.67 31.30
CA VAL A 380 28.79 17.64 31.58
C VAL A 380 28.50 17.68 33.08
N LEU A 381 29.25 16.93 33.89
CA LEU A 381 29.09 16.92 35.34
C LEU A 381 29.48 18.26 35.97
N ASP A 382 30.51 18.93 35.47
CA ASP A 382 30.93 20.26 35.94
C ASP A 382 29.82 21.29 35.69
N ALA A 383 29.27 21.32 34.46
CA ALA A 383 28.13 22.16 34.13
C ALA A 383 26.88 21.83 34.97
N LEU A 384 26.61 20.55 35.24
CA LEU A 384 25.53 20.11 36.11
C LEU A 384 25.75 20.57 37.57
N GLY A 385 26.95 20.41 38.10
CA GLY A 385 27.32 20.79 39.46
C GLY A 385 27.17 22.29 39.69
N LYS A 386 27.66 23.11 38.75
CA LYS A 386 27.47 24.57 38.76
C LYS A 386 25.99 24.93 38.83
N LYS A 387 25.18 24.35 37.95
CA LYS A 387 23.73 24.64 37.92
C LYS A 387 22.99 24.17 39.18
N GLN A 388 23.40 23.06 39.77
CA GLN A 388 22.86 22.61 41.06
C GLN A 388 23.19 23.59 42.19
N LEU A 389 24.38 24.18 42.21
CA LEU A 389 24.74 25.22 43.19
C LEU A 389 23.95 26.50 42.97
N ASP A 390 23.78 26.94 41.72
CA ASP A 390 22.99 28.12 41.37
C ASP A 390 21.53 28.02 41.85
N VAL A 391 20.95 26.81 41.80
CA VAL A 391 19.58 26.51 42.25
C VAL A 391 19.52 26.12 43.74
N GLY A 392 20.65 26.16 44.47
CA GLY A 392 20.72 25.89 45.91
C GLY A 392 20.68 24.40 46.30
N LEU A 393 20.80 23.48 45.34
CA LEU A 393 20.80 22.03 45.54
C LEU A 393 22.17 21.52 46.01
N LYS A 394 22.69 22.06 47.12
CA LYS A 394 24.04 21.79 47.66
C LYS A 394 24.35 20.29 47.83
N ALA A 395 23.40 19.52 48.36
CA ALA A 395 23.58 18.07 48.55
C ALA A 395 23.75 17.30 47.23
N GLN A 396 23.04 17.71 46.17
CA GLN A 396 23.20 17.10 44.84
C GLN A 396 24.50 17.54 44.19
N ALA A 397 24.85 18.82 44.29
CA ALA A 397 26.13 19.36 43.82
C ALA A 397 27.32 18.62 44.45
N ALA A 398 27.28 18.36 45.76
CA ALA A 398 28.32 17.61 46.45
C ALA A 398 28.48 16.18 45.89
N ARG A 399 27.37 15.50 45.56
CA ARG A 399 27.42 14.16 44.93
C ARG A 399 27.98 14.23 43.52
N THR A 400 27.59 15.24 42.73
CA THR A 400 28.09 15.47 41.37
C THR A 400 29.60 15.72 41.39
N ILE A 401 30.11 16.57 42.28
CA ILE A 401 31.54 16.85 42.43
C ILE A 401 32.31 15.61 42.89
N GLN A 402 31.74 14.81 43.78
CA GLN A 402 32.35 13.54 44.18
C GLN A 402 32.45 12.56 42.99
N ALA A 403 31.45 12.52 42.11
CA ALA A 403 31.51 11.75 40.88
C ALA A 403 32.57 12.27 39.90
N ILE A 404 32.75 13.60 39.79
CA ILE A 404 33.84 14.19 38.99
C ILE A 404 35.19 13.73 39.50
N ILE A 405 35.45 13.80 40.82
CA ILE A 405 36.71 13.38 41.43
C ILE A 405 37.01 11.90 41.13
N ALA A 406 35.98 11.03 41.17
CA ALA A 406 36.11 9.61 40.88
C ALA A 406 36.49 9.31 39.41
N LEU A 407 36.26 10.25 38.49
CA LEU A 407 36.64 10.13 37.08
C LEU A 407 38.07 10.61 36.78
N GLU A 408 38.84 10.98 37.81
CA GLU A 408 40.24 11.43 37.71
C GLU A 408 40.40 12.68 36.81
N PRO A 409 39.82 13.82 37.19
CA PRO A 409 39.90 15.04 36.40
C PRO A 409 41.33 15.60 36.41
N PRO A 410 41.72 16.42 35.42
CA PRO A 410 43.07 17.01 35.35
C PRO A 410 43.47 17.84 36.57
N ASN A 411 42.51 18.42 37.29
CA ASN A 411 42.74 19.26 38.47
C ASN A 411 41.89 18.78 39.67
N PRO A 412 42.24 17.64 40.31
CA PRO A 412 41.42 17.03 41.36
C PRO A 412 41.40 17.83 42.66
N GLU A 413 42.45 18.62 42.94
CA GLU A 413 42.54 19.42 44.17
C GLU A 413 41.48 20.53 44.23
N ALA A 414 41.22 21.18 43.10
CA ALA A 414 40.18 22.21 43.00
C ALA A 414 38.79 21.65 43.37
N TYR A 415 38.44 20.47 42.84
CA TYR A 415 37.17 19.82 43.14
C TYR A 415 37.08 19.35 44.60
N ARG A 416 38.18 18.86 45.21
CA ARG A 416 38.21 18.50 46.64
C ARG A 416 37.97 19.72 47.53
N LYS A 417 38.60 20.85 47.21
CA LYS A 417 38.41 22.11 47.94
C LYS A 417 36.96 22.60 47.83
N LEU A 418 36.39 22.57 46.62
CA LEU A 418 34.99 22.94 46.39
C LEU A 418 34.03 22.01 47.16
N LEU A 419 34.29 20.69 47.18
CA LEU A 419 33.49 19.72 47.93
C LEU A 419 33.52 20.00 49.44
N ALA A 420 34.68 20.39 49.99
CA ALA A 420 34.80 20.78 51.40
C ALA A 420 33.99 22.04 51.71
N GLN A 421 34.01 23.04 50.82
CA GLN A 421 33.25 24.29 50.98
C GLN A 421 31.72 24.09 50.91
N ILE A 422 31.24 23.12 50.12
CA ILE A 422 29.80 22.84 50.00
C ILE A 422 29.28 22.06 51.21
N ARG A 423 30.15 21.28 51.87
CA ARG A 423 29.82 20.44 53.04
C ARG A 423 29.97 21.16 54.38
N ALA A 424 30.77 22.24 54.42
CA ALA A 424 30.80 23.20 55.52
C ALA A 424 29.52 24.04 55.50
#